data_AF-A0A5C6A355-F1
#
_entry.id   AF-A0A5C6A355-F1
#
_cell.length_a   1.000
_cell.length_b   1.000
_cell.length_c   1.000
_cell.angle_alpha   90.00
_cell.angle_beta   90.00
_cell.angle_gamma   90.00
#
_symmetry.space_group_name_H-M   'P 1'
#
loop_
_entity.id
_entity.type
_entity.pdbx_description
1 polymer ?
#
loop_
_entity_poly.entity_id
_entity_poly.type
_entity_poly.pdbx_seq_one_letter_code
_entity_poly.pdbx_strand_id
1 'polypeptide(L)'
;MMNVQLMSTAVLALLLFGAVPPIAAQDPDQRREVPNSTEETPIRAAEPREFQMSGQSGTRESFGHLAEFPGMLVHNDVFSLLQYKPIRNAIEVTDEQATELAKAQIEQIKLRQQTLRDLPRPVGPLQGDAESAKRRADAFAELDRKTQDLYRQILLPKQVERLTEIAFELRIQSMGIVAFLKDPQMVAELEISDEQQARLDRQAIESSQDLDAKVGELKRQVRRDIMAVLDDNQRAQLKSMLGQEFDWSRASAAAPEGE
;
A
#
# COMPACT_ATOMS: atom_id res chain seq x y z
N MET A 1 -40.45 7.40 23.25
CA MET A 1 -40.49 7.39 21.77
C MET A 1 -39.87 8.70 21.31
N MET A 2 -38.59 8.71 20.95
CA MET A 2 -37.87 9.88 20.41
C MET A 2 -36.90 9.42 19.33
N ASN A 3 -36.82 10.25 18.29
CA ASN A 3 -36.13 10.11 17.02
C ASN A 3 -34.63 9.77 17.13
N VAL A 4 -34.21 8.70 16.44
CA VAL A 4 -32.81 8.46 16.03
C VAL A 4 -32.83 7.89 14.60
N GLN A 5 -32.99 8.75 13.60
CA GLN A 5 -32.91 8.33 12.20
C GLN A 5 -32.60 9.51 11.28
N LEU A 6 -31.42 10.14 11.41
CA LEU A 6 -30.94 11.16 10.48
C LEU A 6 -29.45 11.53 10.71
N MET A 7 -28.54 10.56 10.76
CA MET A 7 -27.08 10.86 10.76
C MET A 7 -26.22 9.85 9.97
N SER A 8 -26.80 8.93 9.18
CA SER A 8 -26.02 7.85 8.52
C SER A 8 -25.74 8.05 7.02
N THR A 9 -26.12 9.17 6.42
CA THR A 9 -25.99 9.39 4.97
C THR A 9 -24.96 10.44 4.54
N ALA A 10 -24.35 11.19 5.47
CA ALA A 10 -23.43 12.28 5.13
C ALA A 10 -21.95 11.88 5.05
N VAL A 11 -21.54 10.73 5.59
CA VAL A 11 -20.10 10.35 5.65
C VAL A 11 -19.66 9.47 4.47
N LEU A 12 -20.60 8.83 3.74
CA LEU A 12 -20.25 7.96 2.61
C LEU A 12 -20.03 8.70 1.28
N ALA A 13 -20.31 10.01 1.22
CA ALA A 13 -20.14 10.82 0.00
C ALA A 13 -18.73 11.45 -0.14
N LEU A 14 -17.89 11.41 0.90
CA LEU A 14 -16.59 12.09 0.93
C LEU A 14 -15.38 11.23 0.52
N LEU A 15 -15.58 9.95 0.22
CA LEU A 15 -14.50 9.02 -0.16
C LEU A 15 -14.49 8.59 -1.64
N LEU A 16 -15.42 9.08 -2.47
CA LEU A 16 -15.50 8.74 -3.90
C LEU A 16 -15.36 9.92 -4.88
N PHE A 17 -15.30 11.16 -4.37
CA PHE A 17 -15.01 12.34 -5.19
C PHE A 17 -13.82 13.08 -4.59
N GLY A 18 -12.61 12.69 -5.00
CA GLY A 18 -11.47 13.58 -4.94
C GLY A 18 -11.83 14.86 -5.69
N ALA A 19 -11.93 15.97 -4.96
CA ALA A 19 -12.14 17.28 -5.51
C ALA A 19 -10.99 17.61 -6.47
N VAL A 20 -11.23 17.44 -7.77
CA VAL A 20 -10.41 18.06 -8.82
C VAL A 20 -10.66 19.57 -8.68
N PRO A 21 -9.64 20.39 -8.35
CA PRO A 21 -9.83 21.83 -8.31
C PRO A 21 -10.21 22.32 -9.72
N PRO A 22 -11.08 23.34 -9.85
CA PRO A 22 -11.40 23.92 -11.14
C PRO A 22 -10.13 24.43 -11.80
N ILE A 23 -9.88 23.98 -13.04
CA ILE A 23 -8.85 24.53 -13.93
C ILE A 23 -9.22 26.00 -14.12
N ALA A 24 -8.49 26.89 -13.44
CA ALA A 24 -8.56 28.31 -13.71
C ALA A 24 -8.16 28.53 -15.17
N ALA A 25 -9.06 29.16 -15.92
CA ALA A 25 -8.82 29.56 -17.29
C ALA A 25 -7.51 30.37 -17.37
N GLN A 26 -6.51 29.80 -18.02
CA GLN A 26 -5.29 30.51 -18.37
C GLN A 26 -5.61 31.50 -19.48
N ASP A 27 -5.23 32.74 -19.22
CA ASP A 27 -5.29 33.90 -20.10
C ASP A 27 -4.61 33.61 -21.45
N PRO A 28 -5.31 33.73 -22.60
CA PRO A 28 -4.76 33.41 -23.92
C PRO A 28 -3.70 34.41 -24.44
N ASP A 29 -3.31 35.43 -23.67
CA ASP A 29 -2.49 36.54 -24.18
C ASP A 29 -1.00 36.54 -23.75
N GLN A 30 -0.47 35.45 -23.20
CA GLN A 30 0.99 35.31 -23.01
C GLN A 30 1.66 34.61 -24.21
N ARG A 31 1.71 35.31 -25.34
CA ARG A 31 2.68 35.03 -26.41
C ARG A 31 4.08 35.42 -25.93
N ARG A 32 4.82 34.44 -25.41
CA ARG A 32 6.27 34.60 -25.24
C ARG A 32 6.95 34.56 -26.60
N GLU A 33 7.61 35.66 -26.94
CA GLU A 33 8.52 35.79 -28.06
C GLU A 33 9.66 34.78 -27.92
N VAL A 34 9.85 33.96 -28.96
CA VAL A 34 10.97 33.05 -29.10
C VAL A 34 12.10 33.82 -29.81
N PRO A 35 13.26 34.05 -29.19
CA PRO A 35 14.39 34.61 -29.90
C PRO A 35 14.94 33.58 -30.90
N ASN A 36 14.97 34.01 -32.16
CA ASN A 36 15.56 33.35 -33.29
C ASN A 36 17.09 33.41 -33.17
N SER A 37 17.75 32.26 -33.04
CA SER A 37 19.22 32.17 -33.16
C SER A 37 19.58 31.05 -34.13
N THR A 38 19.88 31.49 -35.35
CA THR A 38 20.46 30.74 -36.44
C THR A 38 21.93 30.47 -36.15
N GLU A 39 22.32 29.22 -35.91
CA GLU A 39 23.69 28.75 -36.13
C GLU A 39 23.64 27.38 -36.81
N GLU A 40 23.79 27.40 -38.13
CA GLU A 40 24.00 26.21 -38.96
C GLU A 40 25.44 25.71 -38.75
N THR A 41 25.58 24.49 -38.24
CA THR A 41 26.85 23.76 -38.27
C THR A 41 26.75 22.65 -39.32
N PRO A 42 27.72 22.49 -40.24
CA PRO A 42 27.64 21.49 -41.30
C PRO A 42 27.91 20.08 -40.75
N ILE A 43 26.91 19.20 -40.87
CA ILE A 43 27.05 17.77 -40.56
C ILE A 43 27.88 17.11 -41.66
N ARG A 44 29.06 16.63 -41.27
CA ARG A 44 29.98 15.83 -42.06
C ARG A 44 29.38 14.43 -42.25
N ALA A 45 29.16 14.05 -43.50
CA ALA A 45 28.73 12.70 -43.88
C ALA A 45 29.76 11.65 -43.40
N ALA A 46 29.30 10.73 -42.55
CA ALA A 46 30.02 9.51 -42.20
C ALA A 46 29.16 8.31 -42.61
N GLU A 47 29.82 7.34 -43.24
CA GLU A 47 29.26 6.17 -43.91
C GLU A 47 28.47 5.24 -42.97
N PRO A 48 27.46 4.51 -43.50
CA PRO A 48 26.67 3.58 -42.70
C PRO A 48 27.47 2.34 -42.35
N ARG A 49 27.81 2.17 -41.07
CA ARG A 49 28.22 0.87 -40.54
C ARG A 49 26.97 0.02 -40.32
N GLU A 50 26.88 -1.09 -41.07
CA GLU A 50 25.90 -2.14 -40.85
C GLU A 50 26.04 -2.71 -39.43
N PHE A 51 25.09 -2.36 -38.56
CA PHE A 51 24.95 -2.94 -37.23
C PHE A 51 23.93 -4.08 -37.33
N GLN A 52 24.43 -5.32 -37.36
CA GLN A 52 23.60 -6.51 -37.23
C GLN A 52 22.92 -6.51 -35.86
N MET A 53 21.62 -6.17 -35.83
CA MET A 53 20.79 -6.42 -34.67
C MET A 53 20.42 -7.91 -34.64
N SER A 54 21.11 -8.68 -33.82
CA SER A 54 20.60 -9.94 -33.32
C SER A 54 19.42 -9.65 -32.39
N GLY A 55 18.24 -10.17 -32.76
CA GLY A 55 17.04 -10.08 -31.95
C GLY A 55 17.22 -10.86 -30.65
N GLN A 56 17.42 -10.15 -29.54
CA GLN A 56 17.19 -10.67 -28.21
C GLN A 56 15.96 -9.94 -27.67
N SER A 57 14.82 -10.62 -27.75
CA SER A 57 13.58 -10.26 -27.10
C SER A 57 13.83 -10.14 -25.60
N GLY A 58 14.09 -8.92 -25.13
CA GLY A 58 14.13 -8.60 -23.72
C GLY A 58 12.74 -8.76 -23.14
N THR A 59 12.49 -9.91 -22.51
CA THR A 59 11.42 -10.05 -21.54
C THR A 59 11.59 -8.95 -20.49
N ARG A 60 10.52 -8.17 -20.35
CA ARG A 60 10.34 -7.15 -19.32
C ARG A 60 10.18 -7.84 -17.97
N GLU A 61 11.26 -8.42 -17.48
CA GLU A 61 11.35 -9.13 -16.20
C GLU A 61 12.51 -8.55 -15.39
N SER A 62 12.28 -7.44 -14.68
CA SER A 62 13.21 -7.00 -13.64
C SER A 62 12.57 -6.13 -12.56
N PHE A 63 11.30 -6.38 -12.22
CA PHE A 63 10.66 -5.82 -11.01
C PHE A 63 9.87 -6.87 -10.19
N GLY A 64 10.06 -8.17 -10.47
CA GLY A 64 9.24 -9.26 -9.91
C GLY A 64 9.92 -10.29 -9.01
N HIS A 65 11.25 -10.27 -8.80
CA HIS A 65 11.95 -11.33 -8.05
C HIS A 65 12.31 -11.00 -6.60
N LEU A 66 11.54 -10.12 -5.94
CA LEU A 66 11.63 -9.88 -4.49
C LEU A 66 10.46 -10.53 -3.71
N ALA A 67 9.75 -11.50 -4.31
CA ALA A 67 8.54 -12.10 -3.75
C ALA A 67 8.71 -13.54 -3.20
N GLU A 68 9.90 -14.15 -3.24
CA GLU A 68 10.07 -15.58 -2.90
C GLU A 68 10.88 -15.86 -1.61
N PHE A 69 11.06 -14.87 -0.73
CA PHE A 69 11.45 -15.12 0.66
C PHE A 69 10.31 -14.75 1.61
N PRO A 70 9.35 -15.67 1.86
CA PRO A 70 8.29 -15.45 2.83
C PRO A 70 8.90 -15.47 4.24
N GLY A 71 9.26 -14.29 4.76
CA GLY A 71 9.75 -14.13 6.13
C GLY A 71 10.91 -13.14 6.32
N MET A 72 11.48 -12.59 5.25
CA MET A 72 12.44 -11.51 5.35
C MET A 72 12.00 -10.33 4.48
N LEU A 73 11.93 -9.13 5.07
CA LEU A 73 11.95 -7.82 4.38
C LEU A 73 10.63 -7.06 4.13
N VAL A 74 9.59 -7.18 4.97
CA VAL A 74 8.69 -6.02 5.22
C VAL A 74 8.21 -6.01 6.67
N HIS A 75 9.14 -5.92 7.63
CA HIS A 75 8.74 -5.40 8.92
C HIS A 75 8.52 -3.90 8.71
N ASN A 76 7.31 -3.41 8.99
CA ASN A 76 6.98 -1.99 9.10
C ASN A 76 7.77 -1.40 10.27
N ASP A 77 9.08 -1.29 10.07
CA ASP A 77 10.04 -0.80 11.02
C ASP A 77 9.77 0.70 11.25
N VAL A 78 9.70 1.11 12.51
CA VAL A 78 9.36 2.48 12.91
C VAL A 78 10.30 3.50 12.25
N PHE A 79 11.56 3.16 12.03
CA PHE A 79 12.50 4.01 11.29
C PHE A 79 12.15 4.19 9.82
N SER A 80 11.46 3.24 9.21
CA SER A 80 10.91 3.40 7.86
C SER A 80 9.77 4.43 7.85
N LEU A 81 8.92 4.44 8.88
CA LEU A 81 7.86 5.43 9.02
C LEU A 81 8.41 6.86 9.18
N LEU A 82 9.48 7.01 9.98
CA LEU A 82 10.11 8.30 10.24
C LEU A 82 10.86 8.91 9.04
N GLN A 83 11.06 8.16 7.96
CA GLN A 83 11.59 8.70 6.70
C GLN A 83 10.53 9.51 5.93
N TYR A 84 9.25 9.23 6.15
CA TYR A 84 8.17 9.90 5.44
C TYR A 84 7.88 11.26 6.07
N LYS A 85 8.06 12.34 5.29
CA LYS A 85 7.79 13.71 5.73
C LYS A 85 6.36 13.91 6.28
N PRO A 86 5.29 13.35 5.69
CA PRO A 86 3.94 13.48 6.26
C PRO A 86 3.82 12.91 7.69
N ILE A 87 4.48 11.77 7.97
CA ILE A 87 4.47 11.17 9.31
C ILE A 87 5.27 12.03 10.29
N ARG A 88 6.45 12.52 9.89
CA ARG A 88 7.22 13.45 10.71
C ARG A 88 6.44 14.73 11.05
N ASN A 89 5.71 15.28 10.07
CA ASN A 89 4.86 16.43 10.30
C ASN A 89 3.70 16.10 11.26
N ALA A 90 3.08 14.92 11.12
CA ALA A 90 1.97 14.50 11.96
C ALA A 90 2.34 14.27 13.43
N ILE A 91 3.62 13.98 13.72
CA ILE A 91 4.16 13.89 15.08
C ILE A 91 5.00 15.12 15.47
N GLU A 92 4.95 16.19 14.68
CA GLU A 92 5.61 17.48 14.96
C GLU A 92 7.13 17.35 15.20
N VAL A 93 7.83 16.52 14.41
CA VAL A 93 9.31 16.38 14.50
C VAL A 93 9.98 17.70 14.13
N THR A 94 10.88 18.20 14.98
CA THR A 94 11.69 19.40 14.68
C THR A 94 12.84 19.08 13.71
N ASP A 95 13.45 20.08 13.10
CA ASP A 95 14.57 19.88 12.18
C ASP A 95 15.80 19.27 12.89
N GLU A 96 16.02 19.63 14.16
CA GLU A 96 17.06 19.05 15.01
C GLU A 96 16.79 17.57 15.29
N GLN A 97 15.55 17.23 15.69
CA GLN A 97 15.14 15.83 15.89
C GLN A 97 15.26 15.03 14.60
N ALA A 98 14.88 15.60 13.45
CA ALA A 98 15.02 14.94 12.15
C ALA A 98 16.49 14.63 11.82
N THR A 99 17.40 15.52 12.17
CA THR A 99 18.84 15.32 12.00
C THR A 99 19.37 14.20 12.90
N GLU A 100 18.95 14.17 14.17
CA GLU A 100 19.34 13.09 15.10
C GLU A 100 18.73 11.74 14.71
N LEU A 101 17.48 11.72 14.23
CA LEU A 101 16.82 10.52 13.72
C LEU A 101 17.57 9.94 12.51
N ALA A 102 18.10 10.79 11.62
CA ALA A 102 18.91 10.34 10.50
C ALA A 102 20.21 9.67 10.96
N LYS A 103 20.85 10.17 12.02
CA LYS A 103 22.03 9.51 12.64
C LYS A 103 21.63 8.19 13.30
N ALA A 104 20.54 8.19 14.06
CA ALA A 104 20.01 6.98 14.70
C ALA A 104 19.64 5.89 13.68
N GLN A 105 19.15 6.27 12.50
CA GLN A 105 18.89 5.33 11.42
C GLN A 105 20.18 4.64 10.92
N ILE A 106 21.29 5.37 10.82
CA ILE A 106 22.58 4.77 10.46
C ILE A 106 23.01 3.77 11.54
N GLU A 107 22.87 4.12 12.82
CA GLU A 107 23.18 3.20 13.92
C GLU A 107 22.27 1.97 13.92
N GLN A 108 20.98 2.14 13.65
CA GLN A 108 20.04 1.03 13.49
C GLN A 108 20.47 0.08 12.35
N ILE A 109 20.88 0.61 11.20
CA ILE A 109 21.38 -0.20 10.08
C ILE A 109 22.62 -0.99 10.52
N LYS A 110 23.54 -0.37 11.25
CA LYS A 110 24.73 -1.07 11.79
C LYS A 110 24.35 -2.17 12.77
N LEU A 111 23.44 -1.90 13.71
CA LEU A 111 22.95 -2.89 14.67
C LEU A 111 22.32 -4.08 13.94
N ARG A 112 21.46 -3.83 12.96
CA ARG A 112 20.84 -4.88 12.14
C ARG A 112 21.89 -5.71 11.40
N GLN A 113 22.89 -5.07 10.79
CA GLN A 113 23.97 -5.77 10.10
C GLN A 113 24.82 -6.63 11.04
N GLN A 114 25.12 -6.13 12.25
CA GLN A 114 25.83 -6.87 13.28
C GLN A 114 25.00 -8.09 13.75
N THR A 115 23.73 -7.88 14.10
CA THR A 115 22.81 -8.96 14.48
C THR A 115 22.76 -10.05 13.41
N LEU A 116 22.60 -9.67 12.13
CA LEU A 116 22.55 -10.64 11.03
C LEU A 116 23.88 -11.37 10.80
N ARG A 117 25.02 -10.73 11.09
CA ARG A 117 26.35 -11.34 11.00
C ARG A 117 26.59 -12.37 12.10
N ASP A 118 26.09 -12.07 13.30
CA ASP A 118 26.27 -12.90 14.49
C ASP A 118 25.29 -14.09 14.51
N LEU A 119 24.18 -13.98 13.77
CA LEU A 119 23.24 -15.08 13.60
C LEU A 119 23.82 -16.20 12.72
N PRO A 120 23.67 -17.47 13.13
CA PRO A 120 24.04 -18.61 12.29
C PRO A 120 23.30 -18.52 10.96
N ARG A 121 24.05 -18.61 9.84
CA ARG A 121 23.44 -18.70 8.52
C ARG A 121 22.57 -19.96 8.46
N PRO A 122 21.33 -19.89 7.94
CA PRO A 122 20.52 -21.08 7.74
C PRO A 122 21.30 -22.01 6.81
N VAL A 123 21.64 -23.20 7.31
CA VAL A 123 22.38 -24.21 6.55
C VAL A 123 21.34 -25.14 5.93
N GLY A 124 21.10 -25.02 4.62
CA GLY A 124 20.24 -25.93 3.87
C GLY A 124 18.78 -25.50 3.67
N PRO A 125 18.00 -26.25 2.86
CA PRO A 125 16.73 -25.77 2.30
C PRO A 125 15.58 -25.69 3.31
N LEU A 126 15.60 -26.48 4.39
CA LEU A 126 14.49 -26.63 5.32
C LEU A 126 15.02 -26.95 6.72
N GLN A 127 14.50 -26.25 7.73
CA GLN A 127 14.68 -26.47 9.18
C GLN A 127 16.03 -26.05 9.78
N GLY A 128 16.05 -24.82 10.31
CA GLY A 128 16.79 -24.62 11.55
C GLY A 128 16.05 -25.36 12.67
N ASP A 129 16.79 -26.02 13.56
CA ASP A 129 16.21 -26.62 14.77
C ASP A 129 15.48 -25.56 15.64
N ALA A 130 14.65 -26.04 16.57
CA ALA A 130 13.87 -25.17 17.46
C ALA A 130 14.76 -24.22 18.28
N GLU A 131 15.98 -24.63 18.61
CA GLU A 131 16.94 -23.83 19.35
C GLU A 131 17.47 -22.66 18.50
N SER A 132 17.81 -22.92 17.25
CA SER A 132 18.25 -21.94 16.25
C SER A 132 17.13 -20.96 15.91
N ALA A 133 15.88 -21.44 15.82
CA ALA A 133 14.71 -20.59 15.67
C ALA A 133 14.54 -19.66 16.88
N LYS A 134 14.65 -20.20 18.10
CA LYS A 134 14.58 -19.42 19.34
C LYS A 134 15.70 -18.38 19.43
N ARG A 135 16.96 -18.77 19.16
CA ARG A 135 18.11 -17.84 19.16
C ARG A 135 17.92 -16.68 18.17
N ARG A 136 17.36 -16.95 16.99
CA ARG A 136 16.99 -15.90 16.02
C ARG A 136 15.91 -14.99 16.58
N ALA A 137 14.83 -15.55 17.13
CA ALA A 137 13.75 -14.77 17.73
C ALA A 137 14.26 -13.87 18.86
N ASP A 138 15.08 -14.40 19.77
CA ASP A 138 15.69 -13.65 20.87
C ASP A 138 16.60 -12.52 20.35
N ALA A 139 17.42 -12.78 19.33
CA ALA A 139 18.30 -11.78 18.73
C ALA A 139 17.51 -10.64 18.04
N PHE A 140 16.41 -10.97 17.35
CA PHE A 140 15.54 -9.96 16.74
C PHE A 140 14.75 -9.18 17.79
N ALA A 141 14.25 -9.82 18.85
CA ALA A 141 13.59 -9.13 19.95
C ALA A 141 14.54 -8.13 20.64
N GLU A 142 15.80 -8.50 20.81
CA GLU A 142 16.82 -7.60 21.36
C GLU A 142 17.19 -6.45 20.40
N LEU A 143 17.30 -6.75 19.10
CA LEU A 143 17.48 -5.72 18.07
C LEU A 143 16.31 -4.72 18.07
N ASP A 144 15.08 -5.20 18.21
CA ASP A 144 13.88 -4.36 18.27
C ASP A 144 13.92 -3.46 19.50
N ARG A 145 14.26 -3.97 20.68
CA ARG A 145 14.41 -3.13 21.90
C ARG A 145 15.43 -2.03 21.71
N LYS A 146 16.63 -2.38 21.22
CA LYS A 146 17.70 -1.39 20.96
C LYS A 146 17.27 -0.35 19.93
N THR A 147 16.57 -0.78 18.89
CA THR A 147 16.00 0.10 17.87
C THR A 147 14.96 1.04 18.47
N GLN A 148 14.11 0.54 19.37
CA GLN A 148 13.12 1.36 20.05
C GLN A 148 13.76 2.44 20.94
N ASP A 149 14.81 2.08 21.66
CA ASP A 149 15.52 3.01 22.52
C ASP A 149 16.14 4.17 21.73
N LEU A 150 16.67 3.90 20.52
CA LEU A 150 17.28 4.93 19.69
C LEU A 150 16.32 6.09 19.39
N TYR A 151 15.10 5.81 18.95
CA TYR A 151 14.15 6.89 18.64
C TYR A 151 13.47 7.46 19.90
N ARG A 152 13.31 6.66 20.97
CA ARG A 152 12.72 7.13 22.24
C ARG A 152 13.61 8.11 23.00
N GLN A 153 14.92 8.10 22.75
CA GLN A 153 15.86 9.09 23.30
C GLN A 153 15.78 10.45 22.56
N ILE A 154 15.28 10.46 21.33
CA ILE A 154 15.21 11.64 20.46
C ILE A 154 13.82 12.28 20.49
N LEU A 155 12.78 11.44 20.47
CA LEU A 155 11.38 11.85 20.43
C LEU A 155 10.82 12.05 21.83
N LEU A 156 9.94 13.03 21.98
CA LEU A 156 9.17 13.25 23.20
C LEU A 156 8.16 12.11 23.41
N PRO A 157 7.74 11.82 24.66
CA PRO A 157 6.78 10.74 24.94
C PRO A 157 5.49 10.83 24.11
N LYS A 158 4.91 12.03 23.97
CA LYS A 158 3.71 12.27 23.15
C LYS A 158 3.93 11.98 21.66
N GLN A 159 5.13 12.24 21.14
CA GLN A 159 5.46 11.96 19.74
C GLN A 159 5.58 10.45 19.51
N VAL A 160 6.13 9.72 20.48
CA VAL A 160 6.21 8.25 20.45
C VAL A 160 4.82 7.62 20.50
N GLU A 161 3.93 8.15 21.35
CA GLU A 161 2.53 7.72 21.42
C GLU A 161 1.84 7.91 20.06
N ARG A 162 1.91 9.11 19.48
CA ARG A 162 1.29 9.38 18.16
C ARG A 162 1.90 8.53 17.04
N LEU A 163 3.21 8.31 17.06
CA LEU A 163 3.88 7.42 16.10
C LEU A 163 3.38 5.97 16.21
N THR A 164 3.11 5.51 17.43
CA THR A 164 2.56 4.17 17.69
C THR A 164 1.14 4.04 17.15
N GLU A 165 0.30 5.05 17.37
CA GLU A 165 -1.05 5.10 16.76
C GLU A 165 -0.99 5.02 15.24
N ILE A 166 -0.15 5.84 14.60
CA ILE A 166 0.04 5.82 13.14
C ILE A 166 0.52 4.45 12.67
N ALA A 167 1.45 3.81 13.39
CA ALA A 167 1.92 2.48 13.06
C ALA A 167 0.79 1.42 13.13
N PHE A 168 -0.10 1.51 14.12
CA PHE A 168 -1.29 0.65 14.20
C PHE A 168 -2.27 0.91 13.07
N GLU A 169 -2.58 2.17 12.76
CA GLU A 169 -3.45 2.55 11.64
C GLU A 169 -2.92 1.97 10.31
N LEU A 170 -1.62 2.13 10.04
CA LEU A 170 -0.99 1.59 8.84
C LEU A 170 -1.00 0.06 8.80
N ARG A 171 -0.78 -0.60 9.94
CA ARG A 171 -0.85 -2.06 10.03
C ARG A 171 -2.25 -2.55 9.72
N ILE A 172 -3.28 -1.97 10.34
CA ILE A 172 -4.69 -2.27 10.07
C ILE A 172 -5.03 -2.02 8.60
N GLN A 173 -4.55 -0.92 8.01
CA GLN A 173 -4.78 -0.63 6.59
C GLN A 173 -4.12 -1.68 5.68
N SER A 174 -2.94 -2.19 6.05
CA SER A 174 -2.20 -3.16 5.23
C SER A 174 -2.73 -4.59 5.26
N MET A 175 -3.15 -5.09 6.43
CA MET A 175 -3.58 -6.48 6.60
C MET A 175 -5.08 -6.63 6.87
N GLY A 176 -5.78 -5.53 7.10
CA GLY A 176 -7.16 -5.51 7.55
C GLY A 176 -7.29 -5.67 9.07
N ILE A 177 -8.41 -5.18 9.62
CA ILE A 177 -8.66 -5.18 11.07
C ILE A 177 -8.77 -6.59 11.65
N VAL A 178 -9.34 -7.54 10.92
CA VAL A 178 -9.51 -8.92 11.39
C VAL A 178 -8.17 -9.63 11.53
N ALA A 179 -7.30 -9.51 10.53
CA ALA A 179 -5.95 -10.07 10.61
C ALA A 179 -5.12 -9.39 11.71
N PHE A 180 -5.27 -8.07 11.88
CA PHE A 180 -4.61 -7.33 12.95
C PHE A 180 -5.05 -7.81 14.35
N LEU A 181 -6.36 -7.96 14.59
CA LEU A 181 -6.89 -8.44 15.88
C LEU A 181 -6.55 -9.90 16.17
N LYS A 182 -6.30 -10.70 15.14
CA LYS A 182 -5.87 -12.11 15.26
C LYS A 182 -4.36 -12.27 15.37
N ASP A 183 -3.59 -11.19 15.34
CA ASP A 183 -2.16 -11.24 15.58
C ASP A 183 -1.87 -11.74 17.01
N PRO A 184 -0.91 -12.65 17.24
CA PRO A 184 -0.66 -13.22 18.58
C PRO A 184 -0.42 -12.17 19.67
N GLN A 185 0.24 -11.05 19.32
CA GLN A 185 0.46 -9.97 20.28
C GLN A 185 -0.87 -9.32 20.67
N MET A 186 -1.74 -9.02 19.70
CA MET A 186 -3.04 -8.39 19.95
C MET A 186 -4.01 -9.33 20.67
N VAL A 187 -3.99 -10.62 20.33
CA VAL A 187 -4.76 -11.65 21.04
C VAL A 187 -4.38 -11.69 22.52
N ALA A 188 -3.08 -11.67 22.82
CA ALA A 188 -2.60 -11.66 24.20
C ALA A 188 -2.91 -10.34 24.93
N GLU A 189 -2.71 -9.20 24.27
CA GLU A 189 -2.88 -7.86 24.86
C GLU A 189 -4.35 -7.49 25.10
N LEU A 190 -5.24 -7.92 24.20
CA LEU A 190 -6.68 -7.67 24.30
C LEU A 190 -7.46 -8.86 24.88
N GLU A 191 -6.74 -9.92 25.29
CA GLU A 191 -7.31 -11.14 25.86
C GLU A 191 -8.42 -11.75 24.99
N ILE A 192 -8.19 -11.81 23.67
CA ILE A 192 -9.19 -12.27 22.70
C ILE A 192 -9.32 -13.79 22.79
N SER A 193 -10.50 -14.28 23.15
CA SER A 193 -10.76 -15.73 23.25
C SER A 193 -10.84 -16.41 21.89
N ASP A 194 -10.68 -17.73 21.85
CA ASP A 194 -10.84 -18.52 20.63
C ASP A 194 -12.26 -18.38 20.04
N GLU A 195 -13.29 -18.29 20.89
CA GLU A 195 -14.66 -18.03 20.44
C GLU A 195 -14.81 -16.65 19.81
N GLN A 196 -14.12 -15.63 20.34
CA GLN A 196 -14.11 -14.29 19.75
C GLN A 196 -13.38 -14.29 18.40
N GLN A 197 -12.26 -15.00 18.26
CA GLN A 197 -11.56 -15.16 16.98
C GLN A 197 -12.46 -15.84 15.93
N ALA A 198 -13.15 -16.93 16.30
CA ALA A 198 -14.10 -17.60 15.41
C ALA A 198 -15.30 -16.72 15.03
N ARG A 199 -15.71 -15.78 15.91
CA ARG A 199 -16.72 -14.76 15.57
C ARG A 199 -16.17 -13.70 14.61
N LEU A 200 -14.91 -13.27 14.78
CA LEU A 200 -14.26 -12.34 13.85
C LEU A 200 -14.18 -12.93 12.44
N ASP A 201 -13.83 -14.22 12.30
CA ASP A 201 -13.76 -14.88 11.00
C ASP A 201 -15.13 -14.94 10.30
N ARG A 202 -16.18 -15.32 11.03
CA ARG A 202 -17.55 -15.31 10.49
C ARG A 202 -17.99 -13.91 10.09
N GLN A 203 -17.77 -12.92 10.96
CA GLN A 203 -18.09 -11.53 10.66
C GLN A 203 -17.33 -11.02 9.44
N ALA A 204 -16.07 -11.42 9.25
CA ALA A 204 -15.27 -11.05 8.08
C ALA A 204 -15.90 -11.58 6.78
N ILE A 205 -16.30 -12.85 6.76
CA ILE A 205 -16.95 -13.49 5.61
C ILE A 205 -18.28 -12.80 5.30
N GLU A 206 -19.13 -12.62 6.30
CA GLU A 206 -20.45 -11.98 6.15
C GLU A 206 -20.30 -10.53 5.67
N SER A 207 -19.34 -9.78 6.23
CA SER A 207 -19.10 -8.39 5.84
C SER A 207 -18.53 -8.27 4.43
N SER A 208 -17.69 -9.23 4.01
CA SER A 208 -17.17 -9.29 2.64
C SER A 208 -18.30 -9.53 1.64
N GLN A 209 -19.17 -10.49 1.91
CA GLN A 209 -20.32 -10.81 1.04
C GLN A 209 -21.30 -9.62 0.93
N ASP A 210 -21.59 -8.94 2.05
CA ASP A 210 -22.43 -7.74 2.05
C ASP A 210 -21.78 -6.58 1.28
N LEU A 211 -20.47 -6.38 1.43
CA LEU A 211 -19.72 -5.36 0.71
C LEU A 211 -19.73 -5.64 -0.80
N ASP A 212 -19.50 -6.89 -1.22
CA ASP A 212 -19.53 -7.29 -2.63
C ASP A 212 -20.90 -7.06 -3.25
N ALA A 213 -21.97 -7.40 -2.52
CA ALA A 213 -23.34 -7.14 -2.96
C ALA A 213 -23.61 -5.63 -3.15
N LYS A 214 -23.18 -4.81 -2.19
CA LYS A 214 -23.33 -3.34 -2.23
C LYS A 214 -22.51 -2.71 -3.35
N VAL A 215 -21.26 -3.14 -3.55
CA VAL A 215 -20.40 -2.68 -4.67
C VAL A 215 -21.03 -3.07 -6.01
N GLY A 216 -21.59 -4.28 -6.09
CA GLY A 216 -22.34 -4.73 -7.28
C GLY A 216 -23.53 -3.84 -7.59
N GLU A 217 -24.34 -3.48 -6.59
CA GLU A 217 -25.48 -2.57 -6.79
C GLU A 217 -25.03 -1.16 -7.15
N LEU A 218 -24.03 -0.62 -6.47
CA LEU A 218 -23.49 0.71 -6.76
C LEU A 218 -22.97 0.80 -8.20
N LYS A 219 -22.26 -0.24 -8.68
CA LYS A 219 -21.81 -0.32 -10.08
C LYS A 219 -22.97 -0.32 -11.06
N ARG A 220 -24.05 -1.06 -10.78
CA ARG A 220 -25.27 -1.07 -11.61
C ARG A 220 -25.95 0.29 -11.61
N GLN A 221 -26.04 0.95 -10.46
CA GLN A 221 -26.59 2.29 -10.34
C GLN A 221 -25.79 3.31 -11.15
N VAL A 222 -24.47 3.36 -10.97
CA VAL A 222 -23.59 4.27 -11.74
C VAL A 222 -23.73 4.03 -13.24
N ARG A 223 -23.82 2.77 -13.70
CA ARG A 223 -24.09 2.45 -15.12
C ARG A 223 -25.43 3.04 -15.59
N ARG A 224 -26.51 2.87 -14.83
CA ARG A 224 -27.84 3.43 -15.19
C ARG A 224 -27.79 4.95 -15.28
N ASP A 225 -27.14 5.60 -14.31
CA ASP A 225 -27.05 7.06 -14.25
C ASP A 225 -26.24 7.62 -15.43
N ILE A 226 -25.13 6.97 -15.80
CA ILE A 226 -24.34 7.33 -17.00
C ILE A 226 -25.16 7.13 -18.28
N MET A 227 -25.92 6.03 -18.38
CA MET A 227 -26.79 5.75 -19.54
C MET A 227 -27.95 6.74 -19.67
N ALA A 228 -28.39 7.35 -18.57
CA ALA A 228 -29.47 8.33 -18.58
C ALA A 228 -29.06 9.66 -19.24
N VAL A 229 -27.76 9.96 -19.30
CA VAL A 229 -27.21 11.16 -19.96
C VAL A 229 -27.22 11.04 -21.48
N LEU A 230 -27.16 9.81 -22.01
CA LEU A 230 -27.16 9.54 -23.44
C LEU A 230 -28.56 9.71 -24.05
N ASP A 231 -28.60 10.19 -25.29
CA ASP A 231 -29.85 10.18 -26.06
C ASP A 231 -30.25 8.75 -26.51
N ASP A 232 -31.48 8.61 -27.02
CA ASP A 232 -32.03 7.31 -27.40
C ASP A 232 -31.22 6.58 -28.48
N ASN A 233 -30.70 7.31 -29.47
CA ASN A 233 -29.92 6.72 -30.55
C ASN A 233 -28.56 6.23 -30.03
N GLN A 234 -27.91 7.04 -29.19
CA GLN A 234 -26.65 6.69 -28.54
C GLN A 234 -26.81 5.47 -27.62
N ARG A 235 -27.88 5.40 -26.83
CA ARG A 235 -28.19 4.22 -26.00
C ARG A 235 -28.40 2.97 -26.83
N ALA A 236 -29.14 3.05 -27.94
CA ALA A 236 -29.41 1.91 -28.81
C ALA A 236 -28.12 1.38 -29.46
N GLN A 237 -27.26 2.29 -29.96
CA GLN A 237 -25.97 1.92 -30.54
C GLN A 237 -25.06 1.29 -29.50
N LEU A 238 -24.96 1.88 -28.31
CA LEU A 238 -24.13 1.35 -27.23
C LEU A 238 -24.61 -0.03 -26.75
N LYS A 239 -25.93 -0.24 -26.66
CA LYS A 239 -26.51 -1.55 -26.34
C LYS A 239 -26.18 -2.61 -27.40
N SER A 240 -26.18 -2.23 -28.68
CA SER A 240 -25.77 -3.12 -29.77
C SER A 240 -24.28 -3.47 -29.71
N MET A 241 -23.43 -2.55 -29.25
CA MET A 241 -21.99 -2.78 -29.10
C MET A 241 -21.64 -3.62 -27.87
N LEU A 242 -22.36 -3.42 -26.76
CA LEU A 242 -22.14 -4.16 -25.51
C LEU A 242 -22.62 -5.62 -25.58
N GLY A 243 -23.53 -5.94 -26.50
CA GLY A 243 -24.08 -7.29 -26.66
C GLY A 243 -24.97 -7.71 -25.49
N GLN A 244 -25.06 -9.02 -25.23
CA GLN A 244 -25.70 -9.53 -24.01
C GLN A 244 -24.83 -9.17 -22.79
N GLU A 245 -25.45 -8.63 -21.73
CA GLU A 245 -24.74 -8.40 -20.49
C GLU A 245 -24.13 -9.72 -19.99
N PHE A 246 -22.82 -9.73 -19.83
CA PHE A 246 -22.11 -10.86 -19.26
C PHE A 246 -22.48 -10.98 -17.78
N ASP A 247 -23.06 -12.11 -17.40
CA ASP A 247 -23.43 -12.43 -16.02
C ASP A 247 -22.20 -12.87 -15.23
N TRP A 248 -21.50 -11.90 -14.64
CA TRP A 248 -20.32 -12.13 -13.79
C TRP A 248 -20.63 -12.96 -12.55
N SER A 249 -21.89 -13.01 -12.10
CA SER A 249 -22.33 -13.85 -10.98
C SER A 249 -22.16 -15.34 -11.30
N ARG A 250 -22.41 -15.73 -12.55
CA ARG A 250 -22.21 -17.11 -13.02
C ARG A 250 -20.73 -17.47 -13.18
N ALA A 251 -19.90 -16.53 -13.62
CA ALA A 251 -18.47 -16.76 -13.81
C ALA A 251 -17.72 -16.97 -12.49
N SER A 252 -18.16 -16.31 -11.41
CA SER A 252 -17.61 -16.50 -10.06
C SER A 252 -18.00 -17.84 -9.42
N ALA A 253 -19.16 -18.41 -9.75
CA ALA A 253 -19.66 -19.66 -9.17
C ALA A 253 -19.15 -20.92 -9.90
N ALA A 254 -18.53 -20.77 -11.08
CA ALA A 254 -18.07 -21.88 -11.91
C ALA A 254 -16.57 -22.17 -11.79
N ALA A 255 -15.87 -21.57 -10.83
CA ALA A 255 -14.52 -22.01 -10.48
C ALA A 255 -14.64 -23.43 -9.90
N PRO A 256 -14.07 -24.47 -10.56
CA PRO A 256 -14.10 -25.81 -10.00
C PRO A 256 -13.36 -25.77 -8.66
N GLU A 257 -14.05 -26.21 -7.60
CA GLU A 257 -13.38 -26.59 -6.37
C GLU A 257 -12.32 -27.62 -6.76
N GLY A 258 -11.06 -27.27 -6.64
CA GLY A 258 -9.95 -28.14 -7.03
C GLY A 258 -10.01 -29.43 -6.23
N GLU A 259 -10.23 -30.54 -6.93
CA GLU A 259 -9.92 -31.91 -6.47
C GLU A 259 -8.40 -32.14 -6.41
#